data_AF-A0A0D2L0W4-F1
#
_entry.id   AF-A0A0D2L0W4-F1
#
_cell.length_a   1.000
_cell.length_b   1.000
_cell.length_c   1.000
_cell.angle_alpha   90.00
_cell.angle_beta   90.00
_cell.angle_gamma   90.00
#
_symmetry.space_group_name_H-M   'P 1'
#
loop_
_entity.id
_entity.type
_entity.pdbx_description
1 polymer ?
#
loop_
_entity_poly.entity_id
_entity_poly.type
_entity_poly.pdbx_seq_one_letter_code
_entity_poly.pdbx_strand_id
1 'polypeptide(L)'
;MDLLAELESMALNISDVKDTTSEADIARWQRLFGYGRAEAVRRMEEYRSDYSRTRISDELWATVRSQKEAEGYDREAYEYALKNRQQARGSTAAPTVSGTFIVQLRGPLDSPEKIKDAVGLKEAPSVATGAGEDGQADFCQIDGATRAKLLDWVAEHHSDYQPTIVRLTKAKKSLCTQSIAPTLGRDSTMPQNRLDDPKDIPRPLQDEYPVWYFFYGTLGDPEVLKHHLNLDTEPSLVPAHIGGGEVRLWSGKYKALVDSPGTAKVLGSAFLVRSRDEEDALRFYETDKYEVVRCRIFTRQGDLMGLTFRFHGDSEDLG
;
A
#
# COMPACT_ATOMS: atom_id res chain seq x y z
N MET A 1 -5.42 -5.47 11.56
CA MET A 1 -6.69 -4.82 11.96
C MET A 1 -7.41 -5.80 12.86
N ASP A 2 -7.51 -5.52 14.15
CA ASP A 2 -8.14 -6.40 15.13
C ASP A 2 -9.63 -6.06 15.23
N LEU A 3 -10.45 -6.85 14.54
CA LEU A 3 -11.89 -6.64 14.42
C LEU A 3 -12.59 -6.66 15.79
N LEU A 4 -12.06 -7.40 16.77
CA LEU A 4 -12.63 -7.46 18.12
C LEU A 4 -12.40 -6.16 18.88
N ALA A 5 -11.18 -5.60 18.82
CA ALA A 5 -10.86 -4.32 19.44
C ALA A 5 -11.67 -3.16 18.83
N GLU A 6 -11.92 -3.18 17.53
CA GLU A 6 -12.75 -2.17 16.86
C GLU A 6 -14.23 -2.30 17.25
N LEU A 7 -14.76 -3.53 17.33
CA LEU A 7 -16.13 -3.77 17.78
C LEU A 7 -16.33 -3.37 19.25
N GLU A 8 -15.37 -3.64 20.12
CA GLU A 8 -15.40 -3.20 21.52
C GLU A 8 -15.35 -1.67 21.63
N SER A 9 -14.54 -1.01 20.80
CA SER A 9 -14.49 0.46 20.74
C SER A 9 -15.83 1.06 20.28
N MET A 10 -16.44 0.49 19.24
CA MET A 10 -17.76 0.92 18.75
C MET A 10 -18.87 0.68 19.79
N ALA A 11 -18.83 -0.46 20.50
CA ALA A 11 -19.79 -0.77 21.56
C ALA A 11 -19.70 0.21 22.75
N LEU A 12 -18.48 0.60 23.13
CA LEU A 12 -18.26 1.61 24.17
C LEU A 12 -18.77 2.99 23.74
N ASN A 13 -18.60 3.36 22.47
CA ASN A 13 -19.12 4.62 21.92
C ASN A 13 -20.65 4.70 21.94
N ILE A 14 -21.33 3.57 21.72
CA ILE A 14 -22.80 3.46 21.80
C ILE A 14 -23.29 3.58 23.25
N SER A 15 -22.54 3.01 24.21
CA SER A 15 -22.95 2.99 25.63
C SER A 15 -22.85 4.35 26.35
N ASP A 16 -22.03 5.29 25.83
CA ASP A 16 -21.78 6.61 26.44
C ASP A 16 -22.52 7.75 25.70
N VAL A 17 -23.45 7.41 24.80
CA VAL A 17 -24.32 8.41 24.16
C VAL A 17 -25.28 8.96 25.22
N LYS A 18 -25.04 10.20 25.65
CA LYS A 18 -26.01 10.95 26.45
C LYS A 18 -27.20 11.32 25.57
N ASP A 19 -28.38 10.77 25.89
CA ASP A 19 -29.64 11.00 25.19
C ASP A 19 -30.12 12.47 25.19
N THR A 20 -29.52 13.35 26.01
CA THR A 20 -29.95 14.74 26.14
C THR A 20 -28.78 15.71 26.05
N THR A 21 -28.76 16.53 25.00
CA THR A 21 -27.88 17.70 24.87
C THR A 21 -28.32 18.78 25.86
N SER A 22 -27.50 19.08 26.88
CA SER A 22 -27.82 20.12 27.87
C SER A 22 -27.55 21.51 27.30
N GLU A 23 -28.35 22.51 27.67
CA GLU A 23 -28.10 23.93 27.36
C GLU A 23 -26.70 24.40 27.81
N ALA A 24 -26.17 23.79 28.88
CA ALA A 24 -24.80 24.04 29.35
C ALA A 24 -23.74 23.55 28.35
N ASP A 25 -24.00 22.45 27.64
CA ASP A 25 -23.08 21.88 26.64
C ASP A 25 -23.10 22.71 25.35
N ILE A 26 -24.28 23.19 24.95
CA ILE A 26 -24.45 24.08 23.80
C ILE A 26 -23.68 25.39 24.05
N ALA A 27 -23.89 26.03 25.21
CA ALA A 27 -23.18 27.26 25.57
C ALA A 27 -21.66 27.07 25.62
N ARG A 28 -21.19 25.90 26.06
CA ARG A 28 -19.77 25.53 26.07
C ARG A 28 -19.22 25.44 24.65
N TRP A 29 -19.90 24.73 23.75
CA TRP A 29 -19.48 24.58 22.36
C TRP A 29 -19.48 25.91 21.59
N GLN A 30 -20.45 26.78 21.87
CA GLN A 30 -20.46 28.14 21.32
C GLN A 30 -19.23 28.94 21.77
N ARG A 31 -18.84 28.83 23.05
CA ARG A 31 -17.68 29.54 23.60
C ARG A 31 -16.34 28.98 23.11
N LEU A 32 -16.22 27.66 22.97
CA LEU A 32 -14.96 27.00 22.61
C LEU A 32 -14.67 27.03 21.11
N PHE A 33 -15.71 26.92 20.27
CA PHE A 33 -15.55 26.78 18.82
C PHE A 33 -16.12 27.95 18.01
N GLY A 34 -16.78 28.91 18.66
CA GLY A 34 -17.34 30.09 18.00
C GLY A 34 -18.59 29.82 17.15
N TYR A 35 -19.25 28.67 17.33
CA TYR A 35 -20.43 28.29 16.55
C TYR A 35 -21.69 29.06 16.96
N GLY A 36 -22.61 29.26 16.02
CA GLY A 36 -23.98 29.67 16.34
C GLY A 36 -24.74 28.57 17.10
N ARG A 37 -25.82 28.91 17.82
CA ARG A 37 -26.57 27.94 18.65
C ARG A 37 -27.04 26.72 17.86
N ALA A 38 -27.64 26.94 16.70
CA ALA A 38 -28.11 25.88 15.81
C ALA A 38 -26.96 25.06 15.21
N GLU A 39 -25.81 25.68 14.98
CA GLU A 39 -24.62 24.99 14.45
C GLU A 39 -23.95 24.14 15.53
N ALA A 40 -23.85 24.62 16.78
CA ALA A 40 -23.33 23.85 17.90
C ALA A 40 -24.14 22.57 18.12
N VAL A 41 -25.49 22.66 18.12
CA VAL A 41 -26.37 21.49 18.25
C VAL A 41 -26.14 20.49 17.11
N ARG A 42 -26.13 20.96 15.86
CA ARG A 42 -25.92 20.10 14.70
C ARG A 42 -24.58 19.35 14.76
N ARG A 43 -23.51 20.04 15.16
CA ARG A 43 -22.17 19.44 15.26
C ARG A 43 -22.06 18.43 16.41
N MET A 44 -22.76 18.68 17.51
CA MET A 44 -22.85 17.72 18.61
C MET A 44 -23.61 16.46 18.19
N GLU A 45 -24.74 16.60 17.51
CA GLU A 45 -25.53 15.48 16.98
C GLU A 45 -24.75 14.66 15.95
N GLU A 46 -24.06 15.33 15.03
CA GLU A 46 -23.20 14.71 14.03
C GLU A 46 -22.03 13.95 14.69
N TYR A 47 -21.40 14.54 15.72
CA TYR A 47 -20.32 13.91 16.46
C TYR A 47 -20.77 12.72 17.34
N ARG A 48 -22.01 12.75 17.84
CA ARG A 48 -22.61 11.65 18.61
C ARG A 48 -23.12 10.51 17.73
N SER A 49 -23.52 10.82 16.50
CA SER A 49 -23.96 9.84 15.50
C SER A 49 -22.80 9.07 14.85
N ASP A 50 -21.56 9.54 15.05
CA ASP A 50 -20.35 8.85 14.59
C ASP A 50 -19.88 7.81 15.61
N TYR A 51 -20.38 6.58 15.50
CA TYR A 51 -20.02 5.46 16.36
C TYR A 51 -18.58 4.96 16.16
N SER A 52 -17.92 5.38 15.07
CA SER A 52 -16.53 5.06 14.77
C SER A 52 -15.52 6.08 15.34
N ARG A 53 -16.00 7.06 16.10
CA ARG A 53 -15.17 8.13 16.65
C ARG A 53 -14.02 7.60 17.52
N THR A 54 -12.83 8.13 17.28
CA THR A 54 -11.64 7.83 18.09
C THR A 54 -11.78 8.47 19.47
N ARG A 55 -12.02 7.64 20.49
CA ARG A 55 -12.10 8.07 21.88
C ARG A 55 -10.71 8.19 22.49
N ILE A 56 -10.48 9.21 23.30
CA ILE A 56 -9.26 9.32 24.10
C ILE A 56 -9.34 8.28 25.23
N SER A 57 -8.27 7.53 25.49
CA SER A 57 -8.26 6.53 26.57
C SER A 57 -8.53 7.19 27.93
N ASP A 58 -9.13 6.44 28.87
CA ASP A 58 -9.47 6.97 30.19
C ASP A 58 -8.23 7.45 30.97
N GLU A 59 -7.10 6.76 30.81
CA GLU A 59 -5.80 7.15 31.38
C GLU A 59 -5.29 8.48 30.81
N LEU A 60 -5.40 8.65 29.49
CA LEU A 60 -4.97 9.87 28.81
C LEU A 60 -5.89 11.04 29.21
N TRP A 61 -7.21 10.81 29.30
CA TRP A 61 -8.15 11.81 29.79
C TRP A 61 -7.88 12.20 31.25
N ALA A 62 -7.63 11.23 32.14
CA ALA A 62 -7.32 11.51 33.54
C ALA A 62 -6.09 12.41 33.70
N THR A 63 -5.10 12.27 32.81
CA THR A 63 -3.88 13.08 32.80
C THR A 63 -4.13 14.53 32.35
N VAL A 64 -5.02 14.75 31.37
CA VAL A 64 -5.27 16.08 30.79
C VAL A 64 -6.49 16.81 31.39
N ARG A 65 -7.34 16.11 32.14
CA ARG A 65 -8.63 16.60 32.65
C ARG A 65 -8.49 17.93 33.39
N SER A 66 -7.62 18.00 34.40
CA SER A 66 -7.48 19.20 35.24
C SER A 66 -7.08 20.45 34.45
N GLN A 67 -6.27 20.28 33.41
CA GLN A 67 -5.86 21.39 32.54
C GLN A 67 -6.99 21.76 31.57
N LYS A 68 -7.65 20.77 30.98
CA LYS A 68 -8.68 20.98 29.96
C LYS A 68 -10.01 21.48 30.51
N GLU A 69 -10.40 21.04 31.71
CA GLU A 69 -11.54 21.59 32.42
C GLU A 69 -11.30 23.05 32.85
N ALA A 70 -10.06 23.42 33.20
CA ALA A 70 -9.69 24.82 33.48
C ALA A 70 -9.77 25.71 32.22
N GLU A 71 -9.53 25.14 31.04
CA GLU A 71 -9.76 25.78 29.73
C GLU A 71 -11.24 25.75 29.30
N GLY A 72 -12.12 25.09 30.08
CA GLY A 72 -13.57 25.00 29.84
C GLY A 72 -14.01 23.80 29.00
N TYR A 73 -13.08 22.94 28.56
CA TYR A 73 -13.38 21.73 27.80
C TYR A 73 -13.92 20.63 28.72
N ASP A 74 -14.94 19.92 28.24
CA ASP A 74 -15.28 18.59 28.71
C ASP A 74 -14.61 17.54 27.81
N ARG A 75 -14.75 16.26 28.18
CA ARG A 75 -14.15 15.15 27.41
C ARG A 75 -14.61 15.18 25.95
N GLU A 76 -15.90 15.37 25.72
CA GLU A 76 -16.51 15.34 24.39
C GLU A 76 -16.04 16.51 23.51
N ALA A 77 -16.02 17.74 24.05
CA ALA A 77 -15.51 18.92 23.36
C ALA A 77 -14.00 18.80 23.11
N TYR A 78 -13.23 18.20 24.03
CA TYR A 78 -11.80 18.01 23.83
C TYR A 78 -11.51 17.00 22.72
N GLU A 79 -12.22 15.88 22.69
CA GLU A 79 -12.11 14.88 21.62
C GLU A 79 -12.56 15.46 20.26
N TYR A 80 -13.67 16.20 20.24
CA TYR A 80 -14.14 16.93 19.07
C TYR A 80 -13.11 17.94 18.56
N ALA A 81 -12.48 18.71 19.47
CA ALA A 81 -11.42 19.66 19.12
C ALA A 81 -10.21 18.96 18.51
N LEU A 82 -9.83 17.77 19.00
CA LEU A 82 -8.72 17.00 18.47
C LEU A 82 -9.04 16.45 17.08
N LYS A 83 -10.24 15.90 16.88
CA LYS A 83 -10.73 15.44 15.57
C LYS A 83 -10.74 16.58 14.56
N ASN A 84 -11.31 17.72 14.93
CA ASN A 84 -11.38 18.88 14.05
C ASN A 84 -10.00 19.51 13.79
N ARG A 85 -9.07 19.44 14.76
CA ARG A 85 -7.67 19.86 14.56
C ARG A 85 -6.91 18.92 13.63
N GLN A 86 -7.16 17.62 13.69
CA GLN A 86 -6.65 16.65 12.73
C GLN A 86 -7.27 16.86 11.35
N GLN A 87 -8.54 17.23 11.26
CA GLN A 87 -9.23 17.52 10.00
C GLN A 87 -8.73 18.85 9.38
N ALA A 88 -8.46 19.86 10.20
CA ALA A 88 -7.85 21.13 9.77
C ALA A 88 -6.34 21.03 9.46
N ARG A 89 -5.63 20.08 10.08
CA ARG A 89 -4.26 19.69 9.66
C ARG A 89 -4.26 18.68 8.49
N GLY A 90 -5.39 18.02 8.24
CA GLY A 90 -5.64 17.09 7.14
C GLY A 90 -6.21 17.75 5.90
N SER A 91 -6.50 19.06 5.92
CA SER A 91 -6.86 19.86 4.74
C SER A 91 -5.62 20.32 3.95
N THR A 92 -4.69 19.40 3.72
CA THR A 92 -3.73 19.47 2.61
C THR A 92 -3.99 18.28 1.71
N ALA A 93 -4.96 18.45 0.80
CA ALA A 93 -5.42 17.47 -0.18
C ALA A 93 -5.91 16.14 0.43
N ALA A 94 -6.96 15.55 -0.15
CA ALA A 94 -7.19 14.12 0.01
C ALA A 94 -5.84 13.41 -0.19
N PRO A 95 -5.49 12.39 0.62
CA PRO A 95 -4.30 11.61 0.33
C PRO A 95 -4.52 11.10 -1.08
N THR A 96 -3.76 11.66 -2.03
CA THR A 96 -3.67 11.10 -3.36
C THR A 96 -3.16 9.71 -3.06
N VAL A 97 -4.05 8.70 -3.19
CA VAL A 97 -3.64 7.33 -2.96
C VAL A 97 -2.69 7.04 -4.11
N SER A 98 -1.41 7.27 -3.87
CA SER A 98 -0.33 7.06 -4.83
C SER A 98 -0.29 5.58 -5.11
N GLY A 99 -0.89 5.18 -6.21
CA GLY A 99 -1.09 3.79 -6.57
C GLY A 99 -1.74 3.71 -7.95
N THR A 100 -1.40 2.64 -8.66
CA THR A 100 -2.04 2.27 -9.92
C THR A 100 -3.30 1.48 -9.58
N PHE A 101 -4.40 1.83 -10.22
CA PHE A 101 -5.68 1.14 -10.10
C PHE A 101 -6.09 0.64 -11.48
N ILE A 102 -6.86 -0.43 -11.53
CA ILE A 102 -7.51 -0.92 -12.74
C ILE A 102 -9.01 -0.74 -12.62
N VAL A 103 -9.64 -0.22 -13.68
CA VAL A 103 -11.10 -0.11 -13.80
C VAL A 103 -11.56 -1.09 -14.85
N GLN A 104 -12.56 -1.91 -14.52
CA GLN A 104 -13.18 -2.78 -15.51
C GLN A 104 -13.96 -1.94 -16.53
N LEU A 105 -13.70 -2.16 -17.82
CA LEU A 105 -14.44 -1.53 -18.90
C LEU A 105 -15.81 -2.23 -19.04
N ARG A 106 -16.86 -1.61 -18.51
CA ARG A 106 -18.23 -2.13 -18.57
C ARG A 106 -19.25 -0.99 -18.63
N GLY A 107 -20.37 -1.24 -19.33
CA GLY A 107 -21.50 -0.32 -19.37
C GLY A 107 -21.12 1.06 -19.95
N PRO A 108 -21.33 2.17 -19.22
CA PRO A 108 -21.04 3.52 -19.72
C PRO A 108 -19.53 3.81 -19.88
N LEU A 109 -18.66 2.97 -19.31
CA LEU A 109 -17.20 3.04 -19.41
C LEU A 109 -16.67 1.86 -20.24
N ASP A 110 -17.29 1.57 -21.38
CA ASP A 110 -16.92 0.51 -22.32
C ASP A 110 -15.67 0.81 -23.18
N SER A 111 -15.11 2.02 -23.08
CA SER A 111 -13.95 2.41 -23.89
C SER A 111 -12.96 3.30 -23.12
N PRO A 112 -11.65 3.13 -23.34
CA PRO A 112 -10.61 3.96 -22.71
C PRO A 112 -10.73 5.43 -23.13
N GLU A 113 -11.33 5.70 -24.29
CA GLU A 113 -11.63 7.06 -24.77
C GLU A 113 -12.70 7.75 -23.92
N LYS A 114 -13.73 7.02 -23.45
CA LYS A 114 -14.74 7.59 -22.55
C LYS A 114 -14.16 7.89 -21.17
N ILE A 115 -13.20 7.10 -20.70
CA ILE A 115 -12.45 7.39 -19.47
C ILE A 115 -11.58 8.64 -19.67
N LYS A 116 -10.95 8.77 -20.84
CA LYS A 116 -10.19 9.97 -21.19
C LYS A 116 -11.07 11.22 -21.20
N ASP A 117 -12.24 11.15 -21.82
CA ASP A 117 -13.18 12.27 -21.92
C ASP A 117 -13.83 12.61 -20.57
N ALA A 118 -14.21 11.60 -19.78
CA ALA A 118 -14.80 11.79 -18.45
C ALA A 118 -13.81 12.41 -17.45
N VAL A 119 -12.51 12.10 -17.56
CA VAL A 119 -11.49 12.52 -16.59
C VAL A 119 -10.59 13.66 -17.11
N GLY A 120 -10.70 14.01 -18.39
CA GLY A 120 -9.88 15.04 -19.05
C GLY A 120 -8.40 14.64 -19.12
N LEU A 121 -8.11 13.37 -19.39
CA LEU A 121 -6.73 12.87 -19.51
C LEU A 121 -6.09 13.36 -20.82
N LYS A 122 -4.79 13.74 -20.76
CA LYS A 122 -4.02 14.13 -21.95
C LYS A 122 -3.75 12.95 -22.90
N GLU A 123 -3.57 11.75 -22.36
CA GLU A 123 -3.33 10.51 -23.10
C GLU A 123 -4.31 9.42 -22.70
N ALA A 124 -4.64 8.52 -23.63
CA ALA A 124 -5.53 7.40 -23.35
C ALA A 124 -4.82 6.42 -22.40
N PRO A 125 -5.47 6.04 -21.28
CA PRO A 125 -4.89 5.10 -20.33
C PRO A 125 -4.65 3.72 -20.95
N SER A 126 -3.62 3.02 -20.48
CA SER A 126 -3.26 1.70 -21.00
C SER A 126 -4.34 0.68 -20.69
N VAL A 127 -4.78 -0.03 -21.74
CA VAL A 127 -5.73 -1.14 -21.63
C VAL A 127 -4.95 -2.41 -21.33
N ALA A 128 -5.40 -3.15 -20.33
CA ALA A 128 -4.92 -4.48 -19.99
C ALA A 128 -6.10 -5.45 -20.09
N THR A 129 -5.95 -6.47 -20.91
CA THR A 129 -6.96 -7.53 -21.02
C THR A 129 -6.65 -8.62 -20.00
N GLY A 130 -7.63 -8.98 -19.18
CA GLY A 130 -7.57 -10.11 -18.28
C GLY A 130 -8.44 -11.25 -18.81
N ALA A 131 -7.90 -12.46 -18.85
CA ALA A 131 -8.67 -13.68 -19.09
C ALA A 131 -8.88 -14.38 -17.74
N GLY A 132 -10.14 -14.58 -17.36
CA GLY A 132 -10.54 -15.33 -16.17
C GLY A 132 -11.42 -16.52 -16.51
N GLU A 133 -11.85 -17.28 -15.49
CA GLU A 133 -12.76 -18.43 -15.65
C GLU A 133 -14.12 -18.02 -16.26
N ASP A 134 -14.54 -16.77 -16.05
CA ASP A 134 -15.81 -16.23 -16.55
C ASP A 134 -15.70 -15.51 -17.92
N GLY A 135 -14.54 -15.58 -18.57
CA GLY A 135 -14.28 -15.00 -19.89
C GLY A 135 -13.23 -13.89 -19.92
N GLN A 136 -13.15 -13.22 -21.07
CA GLN A 136 -12.20 -12.13 -21.32
C GLN A 136 -12.82 -10.79 -20.89
N ALA A 137 -12.13 -10.07 -20.01
CA ALA A 137 -12.54 -8.75 -19.54
C ALA A 137 -11.44 -7.73 -19.81
N ASP A 138 -11.82 -6.56 -20.32
CA ASP A 138 -10.89 -5.47 -20.56
C ASP A 138 -10.86 -4.53 -19.35
N PHE A 139 -9.64 -4.22 -18.92
CA PHE A 139 -9.37 -3.33 -17.80
C PHE A 139 -8.55 -2.13 -18.26
N CYS A 140 -8.70 -1.03 -17.57
CA CYS A 140 -8.02 0.22 -17.85
C CYS A 140 -7.18 0.64 -16.64
N GLN A 141 -5.88 0.86 -16.83
CA GLN A 141 -4.99 1.31 -15.76
C GLN A 141 -5.12 2.82 -15.56
N ILE A 142 -5.42 3.23 -14.33
CA ILE A 142 -5.60 4.63 -13.93
C ILE A 142 -4.80 4.95 -12.67
N ASP A 143 -4.40 6.21 -12.52
CA ASP A 143 -3.73 6.69 -11.31
C ASP A 143 -4.73 7.08 -10.22
N GLY A 144 -4.26 7.21 -8.97
CA GLY A 144 -5.10 7.65 -7.85
C GLY A 144 -5.82 8.99 -8.05
N ALA A 145 -5.19 9.93 -8.76
CA ALA A 145 -5.83 11.21 -9.11
C ALA A 145 -6.96 11.04 -10.14
N THR A 146 -6.75 10.17 -11.13
CA THR A 146 -7.75 9.80 -12.14
C THR A 146 -8.92 9.07 -11.50
N ARG A 147 -8.65 8.18 -10.53
CA ARG A 147 -9.67 7.48 -9.76
C ARG A 147 -10.61 8.43 -9.03
N ALA A 148 -10.08 9.47 -8.38
CA ALA A 148 -10.89 10.44 -7.66
C ALA A 148 -11.86 11.16 -8.62
N LYS A 149 -11.33 11.70 -9.74
CA LYS A 149 -12.12 12.37 -10.77
C LYS A 149 -13.16 11.45 -11.41
N LEU A 150 -12.83 10.18 -11.62
CA LEU A 150 -13.76 9.20 -12.19
C LEU A 150 -14.92 8.90 -11.22
N LEU A 151 -14.64 8.81 -9.92
CA LEU A 151 -15.68 8.65 -8.91
C LEU A 151 -16.57 9.90 -8.83
N ASP A 152 -15.99 11.10 -8.90
CA ASP A 152 -16.75 12.36 -8.94
C ASP A 152 -17.67 12.40 -10.18
N TRP A 153 -17.14 12.01 -11.36
CA TRP A 153 -17.92 11.97 -12.60
C TRP A 153 -19.07 10.96 -12.55
N VAL A 154 -18.83 9.75 -12.01
CA VAL A 154 -19.88 8.74 -11.83
C VAL A 154 -20.95 9.22 -10.86
N ALA A 155 -20.56 9.89 -9.77
CA ALA A 155 -21.49 10.46 -8.80
C ALA A 155 -22.39 11.55 -9.42
N GLU A 156 -21.86 12.34 -10.37
CA GLU A 156 -22.61 13.40 -11.06
C GLU A 156 -23.52 12.88 -12.19
N HIS A 157 -23.08 11.87 -12.96
CA HIS A 157 -23.75 11.47 -14.20
C HIS A 157 -24.48 10.13 -14.13
N HIS A 158 -24.07 9.22 -13.23
CA HIS A 158 -24.56 7.85 -13.18
C HIS A 158 -24.62 7.30 -11.74
N SER A 159 -25.56 7.80 -10.93
CA SER A 159 -25.80 7.31 -9.56
C SER A 159 -26.21 5.83 -9.47
N ASP A 160 -26.65 5.23 -10.58
CA ASP A 160 -27.04 3.82 -10.67
C ASP A 160 -25.89 2.87 -11.05
N TYR A 161 -24.69 3.39 -11.36
CA TYR A 161 -23.56 2.60 -11.82
C TYR A 161 -22.39 2.67 -10.84
N GLN A 162 -21.94 1.52 -10.32
CA GLN A 162 -20.73 1.43 -9.52
C GLN A 162 -19.59 0.82 -10.36
N PRO A 163 -18.55 1.60 -10.72
CA PRO A 163 -17.39 1.06 -11.42
C PRO A 163 -16.62 0.09 -10.53
N THR A 164 -16.23 -1.05 -11.08
CA THR A 164 -15.33 -1.99 -10.41
C THR A 164 -13.89 -1.49 -10.53
N ILE A 165 -13.39 -0.87 -9.47
CA ILE A 165 -12.03 -0.34 -9.39
C ILE A 165 -11.23 -1.19 -8.40
N VAL A 166 -10.17 -1.82 -8.88
CA VAL A 166 -9.26 -2.64 -8.07
C VAL A 166 -7.89 -1.97 -7.99
N ARG A 167 -7.29 -1.92 -6.80
CA ARG A 167 -5.92 -1.42 -6.67
C ARG A 167 -4.96 -2.46 -7.24
N LEU A 168 -4.13 -2.02 -8.18
CA LEU A 168 -3.10 -2.86 -8.77
C LEU A 168 -1.83 -2.75 -7.92
N THR A 169 -1.62 -3.73 -7.04
CA THR A 169 -0.42 -3.81 -6.22
C THR A 169 0.63 -4.66 -6.93
N LYS A 170 1.71 -4.02 -7.39
CA LYS A 170 2.79 -4.69 -8.13
C LYS A 170 4.14 -4.29 -7.54
N ALA A 171 5.01 -5.27 -7.33
CA ALA A 171 6.35 -5.02 -6.82
C ALA A 171 7.11 -4.07 -7.75
N LYS A 172 7.69 -3.01 -7.20
CA LYS A 172 8.41 -2.01 -8.00
C LYS A 172 9.73 -2.58 -8.50
N LYS A 173 10.02 -2.41 -9.79
CA LYS A 173 11.31 -2.75 -10.39
C LYS A 173 11.84 -1.50 -11.07
N SER A 174 12.84 -0.88 -10.47
CA SER A 174 13.43 0.39 -10.94
C SER A 174 14.94 0.27 -10.96
N LEU A 175 15.46 -0.62 -11.80
CA LEU A 175 16.90 -0.89 -11.90
C LEU A 175 17.60 0.22 -12.68
N CYS A 176 18.65 0.81 -12.09
CA CYS A 176 19.45 1.82 -12.76
C CYS A 176 20.34 1.17 -13.84
N THR A 177 20.44 1.80 -15.00
CA THR A 177 21.32 1.38 -16.10
C THR A 177 22.76 1.84 -15.92
N GLN A 178 22.99 2.87 -15.10
CA GLN A 178 24.30 3.51 -14.91
C GLN A 178 24.88 3.27 -13.50
N SER A 179 24.16 2.54 -12.66
CA SER A 179 24.57 2.23 -11.28
C SER A 179 24.08 0.85 -10.89
N ILE A 180 24.78 0.22 -9.95
CA ILE A 180 24.34 -1.05 -9.35
C ILE A 180 23.02 -0.89 -8.58
N ALA A 181 22.57 0.34 -8.30
CA ALA A 181 21.31 0.60 -7.60
C ALA A 181 20.07 0.04 -8.33
N PRO A 182 19.09 -0.52 -7.59
CA PRO A 182 19.18 -1.03 -6.22
C PRO A 182 19.87 -2.41 -6.20
N THR A 183 20.80 -2.62 -5.26
CA THR A 183 21.44 -3.92 -4.99
C THR A 183 21.28 -4.26 -3.52
N LEU A 184 20.91 -5.51 -3.22
CA LEU A 184 20.77 -6.00 -1.85
C LEU A 184 22.09 -5.86 -1.08
N GLY A 185 22.02 -5.27 0.12
CA GLY A 185 23.14 -5.12 1.05
C GLY A 185 24.24 -4.17 0.59
N ARG A 186 24.02 -3.40 -0.49
CA ARG A 186 25.00 -2.44 -1.02
C ARG A 186 24.40 -1.06 -1.19
N ASP A 187 24.99 -0.10 -0.50
CA ASP A 187 24.70 1.31 -0.73
C ASP A 187 25.48 1.81 -1.95
N SER A 188 24.76 2.04 -3.05
CA SER A 188 25.30 2.58 -4.30
C SER A 188 25.80 4.02 -4.23
N THR A 189 25.48 4.76 -3.16
CA THR A 189 25.99 6.13 -2.98
C THR A 189 27.46 6.15 -2.53
N MET A 190 27.91 5.06 -1.90
CA MET A 190 29.27 4.92 -1.38
C MET A 190 30.29 4.76 -2.52
N PRO A 191 31.44 5.48 -2.48
CA PRO A 191 32.43 5.48 -3.57
C PRO A 191 32.91 4.09 -4.00
N GLN A 192 33.12 3.18 -3.05
CA GLN A 192 33.59 1.81 -3.31
C GLN A 192 32.58 0.92 -4.07
N ASN A 193 31.33 1.35 -4.16
CA ASN A 193 30.26 0.65 -4.86
C ASN A 193 29.89 1.32 -6.20
N ARG A 194 30.60 2.40 -6.57
CA ARG A 194 30.43 3.03 -7.88
C ARG A 194 31.08 2.16 -8.94
N LEU A 195 30.50 2.19 -10.13
CA LEU A 195 31.09 1.55 -11.30
C LEU A 195 32.30 2.41 -11.70
N ASP A 196 33.49 1.82 -11.67
CA ASP A 196 34.75 2.51 -11.94
C ASP A 196 34.94 2.77 -13.45
N ASP A 197 34.42 1.88 -14.31
CA ASP A 197 34.47 2.01 -15.77
C ASP A 197 33.07 2.31 -16.35
N PRO A 198 32.89 3.35 -17.19
CA PRO A 198 31.62 3.62 -17.88
C PRO A 198 31.16 2.50 -18.84
N LYS A 199 32.01 1.50 -19.14
CA LYS A 199 31.65 0.30 -19.89
C LYS A 199 31.10 -0.83 -19.01
N ASP A 200 31.24 -0.74 -17.69
CA ASP A 200 30.67 -1.72 -16.78
C ASP A 200 29.16 -1.49 -16.66
N ILE A 201 28.40 -2.30 -17.37
CA ILE A 201 26.94 -2.24 -17.35
C ILE A 201 26.45 -3.10 -16.18
N PRO A 202 25.69 -2.53 -15.22
CA PRO A 202 25.16 -3.28 -14.10
C PRO A 202 24.11 -4.28 -14.58
N ARG A 203 24.41 -5.58 -14.41
CA ARG A 203 23.50 -6.68 -14.76
C ARG A 203 22.82 -7.26 -13.52
N PRO A 204 21.57 -7.76 -13.65
CA PRO A 204 20.71 -7.72 -14.84
C PRO A 204 20.17 -6.30 -15.17
N LEU A 205 19.84 -6.02 -16.43
CA LEU A 205 19.14 -4.80 -16.83
C LEU A 205 17.63 -4.86 -16.50
N GLN A 206 16.95 -3.71 -16.60
CA GLN A 206 15.51 -3.57 -16.36
C GLN A 206 14.66 -4.56 -17.17
N ASP A 207 15.02 -4.84 -18.43
CA ASP A 207 14.26 -5.69 -19.36
C ASP A 207 15.13 -6.78 -19.98
N GLU A 208 16.14 -7.26 -19.25
CA GLU A 208 17.00 -8.35 -19.70
C GLU A 208 16.38 -9.70 -19.32
N TYR A 209 16.12 -10.52 -20.34
CA TYR A 209 15.63 -11.88 -20.20
C TYR A 209 16.46 -12.83 -21.07
N PRO A 210 16.70 -14.08 -20.63
CA PRO A 210 16.25 -14.66 -19.36
C PRO A 210 17.08 -14.15 -18.16
N VAL A 211 16.46 -14.07 -16.98
CA VAL A 211 17.08 -13.55 -15.75
C VAL A 211 16.83 -14.47 -14.56
N TRP A 212 17.84 -14.63 -13.72
CA TRP A 212 17.73 -15.42 -12.49
C TRP A 212 17.03 -14.63 -11.40
N TYR A 213 15.99 -15.20 -10.82
CA TYR A 213 15.33 -14.72 -9.62
C TYR A 213 15.63 -15.62 -8.44
N PHE A 214 15.91 -15.04 -7.28
CA PHE A 214 16.06 -15.75 -6.02
C PHE A 214 14.81 -15.60 -5.16
N PHE A 215 14.32 -16.73 -4.66
CA PHE A 215 13.16 -16.82 -3.79
C PHE A 215 13.55 -17.43 -2.43
N TYR A 216 13.10 -16.79 -1.35
CA TYR A 216 13.34 -17.20 0.04
C TYR A 216 12.04 -17.56 0.80
N GLY A 217 10.90 -17.42 0.12
CA GLY A 217 9.56 -17.61 0.66
C GLY A 217 8.74 -18.68 -0.08
N THR A 218 7.44 -18.43 -0.20
CA THR A 218 6.47 -19.34 -0.83
C THR A 218 6.71 -19.53 -2.32
N LEU A 219 7.27 -18.53 -3.02
CA LEU A 219 7.73 -18.66 -4.40
C LEU A 219 8.87 -19.69 -4.60
N GLY A 220 9.51 -20.13 -3.51
CA GLY A 220 10.48 -21.23 -3.56
C GLY A 220 9.85 -22.60 -3.77
N ASP A 221 8.52 -22.70 -3.72
CA ASP A 221 7.75 -23.92 -3.94
C ASP A 221 7.38 -24.08 -5.43
N PRO A 222 7.72 -25.22 -6.07
CA PRO A 222 7.39 -25.47 -7.47
C PRO A 222 5.89 -25.43 -7.78
N GLU A 223 5.02 -25.84 -6.84
CA GLU A 223 3.57 -25.87 -7.06
C GLU A 223 2.99 -24.46 -7.10
N VAL A 224 3.40 -23.61 -6.15
CA VAL A 224 3.01 -22.20 -6.08
C VAL A 224 3.48 -21.48 -7.34
N LEU A 225 4.72 -21.71 -7.75
CA LEU A 225 5.30 -21.10 -8.92
C LEU A 225 4.61 -21.56 -10.21
N LYS A 226 4.31 -22.85 -10.35
CA LYS A 226 3.57 -23.41 -11.48
C LYS A 226 2.18 -22.79 -11.60
N HIS A 227 1.47 -22.67 -10.49
CA HIS A 227 0.13 -22.09 -10.44
C HIS A 227 0.15 -20.60 -10.84
N HIS A 228 1.08 -19.81 -10.29
CA HIS A 228 1.13 -18.37 -10.59
C HIS A 228 1.66 -18.04 -11.99
N LEU A 229 2.57 -18.85 -12.53
CA LEU A 229 3.12 -18.66 -13.87
C LEU A 229 2.33 -19.39 -14.97
N ASN A 230 1.25 -20.11 -14.61
CA ASN A 230 0.48 -20.96 -15.52
C ASN A 230 1.38 -21.87 -16.39
N LEU A 231 2.40 -22.47 -15.78
CA LEU A 231 3.37 -23.31 -16.51
C LEU A 231 2.77 -24.69 -16.76
N ASP A 232 2.89 -25.18 -18.00
CA ASP A 232 2.52 -26.55 -18.35
C ASP A 232 3.42 -27.59 -17.66
N THR A 233 4.69 -27.22 -17.42
CA THR A 233 5.74 -28.10 -16.86
C THR A 233 6.12 -27.66 -15.44
N GLU A 234 6.58 -28.60 -14.62
CA GLU A 234 7.15 -28.28 -13.31
C GLU A 234 8.37 -27.35 -13.46
N PRO A 235 8.40 -26.21 -12.74
CA PRO A 235 9.50 -25.27 -12.82
C PRO A 235 10.77 -25.85 -12.17
N SER A 236 11.88 -25.77 -12.89
CA SER A 236 13.19 -26.21 -12.39
C SER A 236 13.79 -25.17 -11.43
N LEU A 237 13.55 -25.35 -10.14
CA LEU A 237 14.15 -24.55 -9.06
C LEU A 237 15.54 -25.10 -8.68
N VAL A 238 16.53 -24.22 -8.63
CA VAL A 238 17.91 -24.57 -8.26
C VAL A 238 18.17 -24.12 -6.82
N PRO A 239 18.52 -25.02 -5.88
CA PRO A 239 18.85 -24.61 -4.52
C PRO A 239 20.03 -23.62 -4.49
N ALA A 240 19.82 -22.48 -3.83
CA ALA A 240 20.76 -21.37 -3.85
C ALA A 240 20.78 -20.61 -2.52
N HIS A 241 21.73 -19.70 -2.36
CA HIS A 241 21.74 -18.74 -1.26
C HIS A 241 22.22 -17.38 -1.71
N ILE A 242 21.82 -16.34 -0.99
CA ILE A 242 22.29 -14.96 -1.21
C ILE A 242 22.95 -14.43 0.07
N GLY A 243 23.80 -13.42 -0.08
CA GLY A 243 24.38 -12.66 1.03
C GLY A 243 23.98 -11.19 0.98
N GLY A 244 24.25 -10.44 2.05
CA GLY A 244 23.92 -9.00 2.15
C GLY A 244 22.47 -8.72 2.55
N GLY A 245 21.72 -9.75 2.95
CA GLY A 245 20.36 -9.61 3.45
C GLY A 245 20.06 -10.56 4.58
N GLU A 246 19.02 -10.24 5.35
CA GLU A 246 18.48 -11.06 6.43
C GLU A 246 16.98 -11.24 6.19
N VAL A 247 16.45 -12.44 6.42
CA VAL A 247 15.01 -12.67 6.36
C VAL A 247 14.44 -12.51 7.76
N ARG A 248 13.48 -11.60 7.91
CA ARG A 248 12.69 -11.38 9.12
C ARG A 248 11.23 -11.79 8.93
N LEU A 249 10.49 -11.86 10.03
CA LEU A 249 9.07 -12.14 10.01
C LEU A 249 8.30 -10.82 10.07
N TRP A 250 7.67 -10.45 8.95
CA TRP A 250 6.71 -9.36 8.90
C TRP A 250 5.33 -9.87 9.35
N SER A 251 4.71 -9.16 10.30
CA SER A 251 3.41 -9.52 10.89
C SER A 251 3.32 -10.98 11.38
N GLY A 252 4.45 -11.57 11.81
CA GLY A 252 4.54 -12.94 12.34
C GLY A 252 4.24 -14.08 11.35
N LYS A 253 3.92 -13.77 10.08
CA LYS A 253 3.50 -14.78 9.09
C LYS A 253 4.25 -14.70 7.76
N TYR A 254 4.71 -13.52 7.37
CA TYR A 254 5.30 -13.29 6.06
C TYR A 254 6.81 -13.12 6.18
N LYS A 255 7.55 -13.69 5.24
CA LYS A 255 9.01 -13.50 5.19
C LYS A 255 9.32 -12.18 4.51
N ALA A 256 10.10 -11.34 5.15
CA ALA A 256 10.57 -10.06 4.63
C ALA A 256 12.10 -10.07 4.55
N LEU A 257 12.64 -10.00 3.34
CA LEU A 257 14.07 -9.82 3.13
C LEU A 257 14.43 -8.35 3.30
N VAL A 258 15.32 -8.06 4.24
CA VAL A 258 15.85 -6.72 4.50
C VAL A 258 17.35 -6.68 4.27
N ASP A 259 17.89 -5.49 3.98
CA ASP A 259 19.32 -5.29 3.85
C ASP A 259 20.02 -5.54 5.20
N SER A 260 21.05 -6.37 5.18
CA SER A 260 21.89 -6.61 6.35
C SER A 260 23.35 -6.65 5.92
N PRO A 261 24.21 -5.76 6.46
CA PRO A 261 25.65 -5.76 6.14
C PRO A 261 26.39 -6.97 6.75
N GLY A 262 25.70 -7.85 7.46
CA GLY A 262 26.27 -9.04 8.07
C GLY A 262 26.65 -10.14 7.09
N THR A 263 27.31 -11.18 7.60
CA THR A 263 27.64 -12.42 6.88
C THR A 263 26.45 -13.39 6.79
N ALA A 264 25.25 -12.93 7.15
CA ALA A 264 24.04 -13.73 7.11
C ALA A 264 23.80 -14.23 5.69
N LYS A 265 23.54 -15.53 5.58
CA LYS A 265 23.21 -16.20 4.32
C LYS A 265 21.73 -16.54 4.34
N VAL A 266 21.02 -16.08 3.33
CA VAL A 266 19.62 -16.44 3.15
C VAL A 266 19.58 -17.63 2.22
N LEU A 267 19.05 -18.75 2.71
CA LEU A 267 18.83 -19.95 1.91
C LEU A 267 17.51 -19.84 1.15
N GLY A 268 17.50 -20.36 -0.07
CA GLY A 268 16.32 -20.33 -0.92
C GLY A 268 16.55 -21.10 -2.22
N SER A 269 15.81 -20.69 -3.25
CA SER A 269 15.84 -21.31 -4.57
C SER A 269 15.99 -20.24 -5.64
N ALA A 270 16.74 -20.55 -6.68
CA ALA A 270 16.88 -19.74 -7.87
C ALA A 270 16.02 -20.30 -8.99
N PHE A 271 15.32 -19.42 -9.70
CA PHE A 271 14.48 -19.75 -10.85
C PHE A 271 14.85 -18.86 -12.03
N LEU A 272 14.89 -19.42 -13.24
CA LEU A 272 15.20 -18.67 -14.45
C LEU A 272 13.91 -18.17 -15.09
N VAL A 273 13.65 -16.88 -14.94
CA VAL A 273 12.52 -16.18 -15.56
C VAL A 273 12.86 -15.89 -17.02
N ARG A 274 12.01 -16.35 -17.94
CA ARG A 274 12.29 -16.31 -19.38
C ARG A 274 11.66 -15.13 -20.10
N SER A 275 10.61 -14.56 -19.53
CA SER A 275 9.82 -13.50 -20.16
C SER A 275 9.39 -12.43 -19.17
N ARG A 276 9.00 -11.27 -19.72
CA ARG A 276 8.42 -10.17 -18.94
C ARG A 276 7.09 -10.57 -18.30
N ASP A 277 6.27 -11.36 -18.98
CA ASP A 277 4.97 -11.82 -18.46
C ASP A 277 5.14 -12.70 -17.22
N GLU A 278 6.12 -13.62 -17.24
CA GLU A 278 6.47 -14.42 -16.06
C GLU A 278 6.94 -13.52 -14.91
N GLU A 279 7.82 -12.56 -15.18
CA GLU A 279 8.28 -11.62 -14.17
C GLU A 279 7.13 -10.79 -13.58
N ASP A 280 6.23 -10.30 -14.44
CA ASP A 280 5.11 -9.48 -14.02
C ASP A 280 4.14 -10.26 -13.13
N ALA A 281 3.87 -11.53 -13.44
CA ALA A 281 3.09 -12.43 -12.58
C ALA A 281 3.72 -12.57 -11.18
N LEU A 282 5.05 -12.75 -11.09
CA LEU A 282 5.76 -12.80 -9.81
C LEU A 282 5.67 -11.48 -9.05
N ARG A 283 5.80 -10.36 -9.75
CA ARG A 283 5.69 -9.02 -9.16
C ARG A 283 4.27 -8.71 -8.67
N PHE A 284 3.24 -9.26 -9.30
CA PHE A 284 1.87 -9.15 -8.82
C PHE A 284 1.64 -9.96 -7.54
N TYR A 285 2.21 -11.16 -7.47
CA TYR A 285 2.11 -12.01 -6.28
C TYR A 285 2.75 -11.37 -5.04
N GLU A 286 3.96 -10.82 -5.18
CA GLU A 286 4.67 -10.19 -4.07
C GLU A 286 4.06 -8.84 -3.66
N THR A 287 3.30 -8.17 -4.54
CA THR A 287 2.63 -6.87 -4.29
C THR A 287 3.56 -5.66 -4.15
N ASP A 288 3.00 -4.46 -3.94
CA ASP A 288 3.75 -3.20 -3.79
C ASP A 288 4.50 -3.08 -2.44
N LYS A 289 4.37 -4.08 -1.57
CA LYS A 289 5.13 -4.20 -0.31
C LYS A 289 6.59 -4.60 -0.55
N TYR A 290 6.90 -5.14 -1.72
CA TYR A 290 8.23 -5.57 -2.09
C TYR A 290 8.74 -4.80 -3.31
N GLU A 291 10.04 -4.71 -3.43
CA GLU A 291 10.74 -4.16 -4.58
C GLU A 291 11.73 -5.17 -5.13
N VAL A 292 11.94 -5.13 -6.44
CA VAL A 292 12.90 -5.98 -7.14
C VAL A 292 14.27 -5.29 -7.09
N VAL A 293 15.26 -5.98 -6.53
CA VAL A 293 16.63 -5.50 -6.41
C VAL A 293 17.62 -6.50 -6.98
N ARG A 294 18.79 -6.03 -7.42
CA ARG A 294 19.89 -6.90 -7.83
C ARG A 294 20.48 -7.64 -6.64
N CYS A 295 20.83 -8.89 -6.84
CA CYS A 295 21.54 -9.69 -5.85
C CYS A 295 22.53 -10.65 -6.52
N ARG A 296 23.46 -11.13 -5.72
CA ARG A 296 24.39 -12.20 -6.12
C ARG A 296 23.91 -13.51 -5.52
N ILE A 297 23.60 -14.46 -6.40
CA ILE A 297 23.03 -15.76 -6.08
C ILE A 297 24.15 -16.79 -6.15
N PHE A 298 24.35 -17.52 -5.06
CA PHE A 298 25.37 -18.55 -4.93
C PHE A 298 24.71 -19.92 -5.02
N THR A 299 24.98 -20.64 -6.11
CA THR A 299 24.49 -22.00 -6.32
C THR A 299 25.64 -23.01 -6.17
N ARG A 300 25.33 -24.31 -6.16
CA ARG A 300 26.37 -25.35 -6.21
C ARG A 300 27.17 -25.35 -7.52
N GLN A 301 26.61 -24.78 -8.58
CA GLN A 301 27.20 -24.76 -9.92
C GLN A 301 28.05 -23.51 -10.17
N GLY A 302 27.92 -22.49 -9.30
CA GLY A 302 28.66 -21.24 -9.39
C GLY A 302 27.83 -20.03 -8.95
N ASP A 303 28.41 -18.86 -9.15
CA ASP A 303 27.84 -17.57 -8.80
C ASP A 303 27.05 -17.01 -9.99
N LEU A 304 25.83 -16.57 -9.73
CA LEU A 304 24.91 -16.00 -10.71
C LEU A 304 24.53 -14.58 -10.28
N MET A 305 24.44 -13.68 -11.26
CA MET A 305 23.83 -12.37 -11.05
C MET A 305 22.33 -12.51 -11.30
N GLY A 306 21.53 -12.03 -10.36
CA GLY A 306 20.09 -12.16 -10.43
C GLY A 306 19.35 -11.05 -9.70
N LEU A 307 18.06 -11.27 -9.55
CA LEU A 307 17.13 -10.37 -8.90
C LEU A 307 16.49 -11.07 -7.70
N THR A 308 16.05 -10.30 -6.73
CA THR A 308 15.29 -10.80 -5.58
C THR A 308 14.28 -9.76 -5.14
N PHE A 309 13.25 -10.20 -4.40
CA PHE A 309 12.28 -9.31 -3.79
C PHE A 309 12.76 -8.86 -2.41
N ARG A 310 13.07 -7.58 -2.25
CA ARG A 310 13.37 -6.95 -0.97
C ARG A 310 12.10 -6.33 -0.41
N PHE A 311 11.88 -6.44 0.89
CA PHE A 311 10.78 -5.76 1.55
C PHE A 311 11.03 -4.25 1.56
N HIS A 312 10.05 -3.48 1.08
CA HIS A 312 10.09 -2.02 0.97
C HIS A 312 9.14 -1.33 1.97
N GLY A 313 8.58 -2.08 2.94
CA GLY A 313 7.73 -1.53 3.98
C GLY A 313 8.52 -0.97 5.18
N ASP A 314 7.81 -0.37 6.12
CA ASP A 314 8.39 0.24 7.30
C ASP A 314 9.03 -0.81 8.22
N SER A 315 10.24 -0.53 8.69
CA SER A 315 11.02 -1.44 9.53
C SER A 315 10.38 -1.67 10.92
N GLU A 316 9.46 -0.81 11.34
CA GLU A 316 8.71 -0.93 12.61
C GLU A 316 7.71 -2.11 12.59
N ASP A 317 7.30 -2.59 11.42
CA ASP A 317 6.40 -3.74 11.28
C ASP A 317 7.13 -5.10 11.29
N LEU A 318 8.46 -5.09 11.42
CA LEU A 318 9.29 -6.29 11.43
C LEU A 318 9.50 -6.77 12.88
N GLY A 319 9.05 -8.00 13.14
CA GLY A 319 9.29 -8.72 14.40
C GLY A 319 10.55 -9.56 14.38
#